data_AF-A0A1C8ZSP4-F1
#
_entry.id   AF-A0A1C8ZSP4-F1
#
_cell.length_a   1.000
_cell.length_b   1.000
_cell.length_c   1.000
_cell.angle_alpha   90.00
_cell.angle_beta   90.00
_cell.angle_gamma   90.00
#
_symmetry.space_group_name_H-M   'P 1'
#
loop_
_entity.id
_entity.type
_entity.pdbx_description
1 polymer ?
#
loop_
_entity_poly.entity_id
_entity_poly.type
_entity_poly.pdbx_seq_one_letter_code
_entity_poly.pdbx_strand_id
1 'polypeptide(L)'
;MIFDIFKRDKDSEVKDPFYTDEFGEWIIISHNKLLLFVYNLLVKSIKKIGLKNFELYIIQYSEDEKIKNLINVKGMIVTNGNFKELELANAIKNNVDNHGFIGEIKIFKFRLCGSLFIFFYIDLIVKNITEAKGHVKVLFPPYGVNLYSVPYTFQSLLKDVIEKNLGLNCNLRDIEVGDGTRLKLLAECKVNQGLESVEPLKKALEYFSLSEPKISTNRVSAKQIELQIFVNQLKTKALIPLIWDHFIIDSLRC
;
A
#
# COMPACT_ATOMS: atom_id res chain seq x y z
N MET A 1 19.56 2.24 -2.00
CA MET A 1 19.77 0.77 -1.95
C MET A 1 18.59 0.05 -2.63
N ILE A 2 18.29 0.38 -3.90
CA ILE A 2 17.13 -0.17 -4.66
C ILE A 2 17.60 -1.03 -5.86
N PHE A 3 18.86 -0.88 -6.29
CA PHE A 3 19.35 -1.44 -7.56
C PHE A 3 19.80 -2.90 -7.51
N ASP A 4 20.01 -3.51 -6.34
CA ASP A 4 20.43 -4.92 -6.23
C ASP A 4 19.27 -5.94 -6.25
N ILE A 5 18.02 -5.48 -6.36
CA ILE A 5 16.82 -6.35 -6.39
C ILE A 5 16.53 -6.87 -7.81
N PHE A 6 17.08 -6.23 -8.85
CA PHE A 6 16.82 -6.54 -10.27
C PHE A 6 17.99 -7.25 -10.96
N LYS A 7 18.64 -8.20 -10.29
CA LYS A 7 19.62 -9.05 -11.01
C LYS A 7 18.86 -9.95 -11.99
N ARG A 8 18.98 -9.65 -13.29
CA ARG A 8 18.58 -10.56 -14.37
C ARG A 8 19.39 -11.84 -14.23
N ASP A 9 18.79 -12.89 -13.68
CA ASP A 9 19.26 -14.24 -13.92
C ASP A 9 19.01 -14.57 -15.40
N LYS A 10 20.02 -15.17 -16.04
CA LYS A 10 19.92 -15.62 -17.44
C LYS A 10 18.86 -16.72 -17.64
N ASP A 11 18.36 -17.31 -16.55
CA ASP A 11 17.49 -18.50 -16.56
C ASP A 11 16.11 -18.33 -15.88
N SER A 12 15.71 -17.11 -15.47
CA SER A 12 14.38 -16.91 -14.86
C SER A 12 13.51 -15.94 -15.68
N GLU A 13 12.44 -16.48 -16.27
CA GLU A 13 11.40 -15.81 -17.07
C GLU A 13 10.52 -14.82 -16.28
N VAL A 14 11.08 -13.87 -15.52
CA VAL A 14 10.27 -12.73 -15.07
C VAL A 14 10.20 -11.75 -16.24
N LYS A 15 9.24 -12.00 -17.16
CA LYS A 15 9.05 -11.20 -18.38
C LYS A 15 8.64 -9.76 -18.06
N ASP A 16 7.90 -9.55 -16.97
CA ASP A 16 7.45 -8.23 -16.53
C ASP A 16 7.76 -8.02 -15.04
N PRO A 17 8.57 -7.01 -14.65
CA PRO A 17 8.89 -6.74 -13.24
C PRO A 17 7.73 -6.09 -12.48
N PHE A 18 6.66 -5.72 -13.19
CA PHE A 18 5.48 -5.08 -12.64
C PHE A 18 4.22 -5.86 -13.01
N TYR A 19 3.26 -5.85 -12.10
CA TYR A 19 1.93 -6.40 -12.28
C TYR A 19 0.91 -5.38 -11.79
N THR A 20 -0.14 -5.13 -12.57
CA THR A 20 -1.20 -4.18 -12.19
C THR A 20 -2.52 -4.94 -12.09
N ASP A 21 -3.25 -4.70 -11.01
CA ASP A 21 -4.62 -5.18 -10.81
C ASP A 21 -5.51 -4.05 -10.27
N GLU A 22 -6.72 -4.40 -9.82
CA GLU A 22 -7.67 -3.42 -9.30
C GLU A 22 -7.29 -2.81 -7.95
N PHE A 23 -6.33 -3.42 -7.23
CA PHE A 23 -5.86 -2.94 -5.93
C PHE A 23 -4.59 -2.09 -6.03
N GLY A 24 -3.89 -2.14 -7.16
CA GLY A 24 -2.77 -1.25 -7.43
C GLY A 24 -1.74 -1.80 -8.40
N GLU A 25 -0.55 -1.22 -8.33
CA GLU A 25 0.63 -1.64 -9.06
C GLU A 25 1.58 -2.37 -8.11
N TRP A 26 2.17 -3.46 -8.58
CA TRP A 26 2.94 -4.39 -7.76
C TRP A 26 4.28 -4.69 -8.43
N ILE A 27 5.37 -4.54 -7.70
CA ILE A 27 6.69 -5.06 -8.10
C ILE A 27 6.74 -6.56 -7.82
N ILE A 28 7.23 -7.33 -8.78
CA ILE A 28 7.52 -8.75 -8.61
C ILE A 28 8.96 -8.93 -8.13
N ILE A 29 9.13 -9.46 -6.91
CA ILE A 29 10.45 -9.73 -6.31
C ILE A 29 10.71 -11.23 -6.24
N SER A 30 11.80 -11.69 -6.88
CA SER A 30 12.20 -13.10 -6.95
C SER A 30 13.55 -13.42 -6.30
N HIS A 31 14.32 -12.42 -5.86
CA HIS A 31 15.71 -12.62 -5.39
C HIS A 31 15.95 -12.26 -3.92
N ASN A 32 14.98 -11.67 -3.23
CA ASN A 32 15.10 -11.41 -1.79
C ASN A 32 14.74 -12.69 -1.00
N LYS A 33 15.76 -13.43 -0.56
CA LYS A 33 15.59 -14.71 0.16
C LYS A 33 14.74 -14.58 1.42
N LEU A 34 14.92 -13.50 2.18
CA LEU A 34 14.23 -13.30 3.45
C LEU A 34 12.74 -13.01 3.22
N LEU A 35 12.41 -12.10 2.30
CA LEU A 35 11.04 -11.82 1.88
C LEU A 35 10.34 -13.06 1.31
N LEU A 36 11.00 -13.81 0.42
CA LEU A 36 10.45 -15.04 -0.15
C LEU A 36 10.14 -16.08 0.93
N PHE A 37 11.05 -16.23 1.90
CA PHE A 37 10.87 -17.16 3.01
C PHE A 37 9.65 -16.80 3.85
N VAL A 38 9.52 -15.53 4.21
CA VAL A 38 8.42 -15.02 5.05
C VAL A 38 7.09 -15.11 4.31
N TYR A 39 7.06 -14.74 3.04
CA TYR A 39 5.87 -14.89 2.21
C TYR A 39 5.42 -16.36 2.14
N ASN A 40 6.35 -17.29 1.95
CA ASN A 40 6.03 -18.72 1.92
C ASN A 40 5.52 -19.25 3.28
N LEU A 41 6.04 -18.73 4.40
CA LEU A 41 5.50 -19.03 5.73
C LEU A 41 4.05 -18.53 5.87
N LEU A 42 3.76 -17.31 5.42
CA LEU A 42 2.41 -16.75 5.43
C LEU A 42 1.46 -17.58 4.56
N VAL A 43 1.84 -17.90 3.33
CA VAL A 43 1.07 -18.77 2.42
C VAL A 43 0.77 -20.12 3.07
N LYS A 44 1.75 -20.77 3.69
CA LYS A 44 1.55 -22.04 4.41
C LYS A 44 0.57 -21.88 5.58
N SER A 45 0.67 -20.78 6.32
CA SER A 45 -0.21 -20.47 7.47
C SER A 45 -1.66 -20.28 7.04
N ILE A 46 -1.88 -19.53 5.97
CA ILE A 46 -3.20 -19.29 5.36
C ILE A 46 -3.81 -20.60 4.85
N LYS A 47 -3.03 -21.45 4.18
CA LYS A 47 -3.51 -22.77 3.72
C LYS A 47 -3.85 -23.71 4.88
N LYS A 48 -3.10 -23.65 5.99
CA LYS A 48 -3.30 -24.50 7.17
C LYS A 48 -4.63 -24.26 7.87
N ILE A 49 -5.14 -23.03 7.81
CA ILE A 49 -6.47 -22.68 8.33
C ILE A 49 -7.61 -22.98 7.35
N GLY A 50 -7.34 -23.67 6.24
CA GLY A 50 -8.36 -24.15 5.31
C GLY A 50 -8.67 -23.22 4.13
N LEU A 51 -7.98 -22.08 4.00
CA LEU A 51 -8.17 -21.16 2.87
C LEU A 51 -7.35 -21.62 1.67
N LYS A 52 -8.05 -22.14 0.66
CA LYS A 52 -7.43 -22.63 -0.58
C LYS A 52 -7.33 -21.56 -1.65
N ASN A 53 -8.34 -20.69 -1.76
CA ASN A 53 -8.44 -19.66 -2.79
C ASN A 53 -8.27 -18.28 -2.15
N PHE A 54 -7.09 -17.71 -2.28
CA PHE A 54 -6.76 -16.38 -1.78
C PHE A 54 -5.65 -15.74 -2.63
N GLU A 55 -5.62 -14.43 -2.62
CA GLU A 55 -4.49 -13.63 -3.11
C GLU A 55 -3.79 -12.98 -1.92
N LEU A 56 -2.46 -13.05 -1.89
CA LEU A 56 -1.64 -12.45 -0.84
C LEU A 56 -0.76 -11.37 -1.44
N TYR A 57 -0.84 -10.18 -0.87
CA TYR A 57 -0.12 -8.99 -1.27
C TYR A 57 0.73 -8.47 -0.12
N ILE A 58 1.98 -8.12 -0.39
CA ILE A 58 2.84 -7.43 0.58
C ILE A 58 2.74 -5.94 0.30
N ILE A 59 2.23 -5.18 1.26
CA ILE A 59 2.08 -3.72 1.15
C ILE A 59 3.37 -3.03 1.51
N GLN A 60 4.05 -3.51 2.55
CA GLN A 60 5.33 -2.97 2.99
C GLN A 60 6.18 -4.09 3.55
N TYR A 61 7.45 -4.07 3.18
CA TYR A 61 8.49 -4.92 3.73
C TYR A 61 9.67 -4.04 4.12
N SER A 62 10.17 -4.18 5.34
CA SER A 62 11.40 -3.52 5.78
C SER A 62 12.20 -4.42 6.71
N GLU A 63 13.52 -4.31 6.61
CA GLU A 63 14.48 -4.95 7.51
C GLU A 63 15.04 -3.88 8.45
N ASP A 64 15.17 -4.19 9.75
CA ASP A 64 15.75 -3.28 10.71
C ASP A 64 17.27 -3.20 10.52
N GLU A 65 17.81 -1.99 10.48
CA GLU A 65 19.24 -1.76 10.25
C GLU A 65 20.11 -2.13 11.46
N LYS A 66 19.54 -2.15 12.67
CA LYS A 66 20.25 -2.37 13.94
C LYS A 66 20.09 -3.80 14.44
N ILE A 67 18.91 -4.38 14.28
CA ILE A 67 18.59 -5.73 14.75
C ILE A 67 18.58 -6.67 13.55
N LYS A 68 19.66 -7.45 13.42
CA LYS A 68 19.82 -8.42 12.34
C LYS A 68 18.61 -9.35 12.23
N ASN A 69 18.07 -9.47 11.01
CA ASN A 69 16.93 -10.29 10.65
C ASN A 69 15.60 -9.94 11.37
N LEU A 70 15.53 -8.79 12.05
CA LEU A 70 14.25 -8.21 12.44
C LEU A 70 13.61 -7.61 11.20
N ILE A 71 12.39 -8.04 10.91
CA ILE A 71 11.64 -7.59 9.76
C ILE A 71 10.25 -7.16 10.19
N ASN A 72 9.75 -6.15 9.48
CA ASN A 72 8.40 -5.69 9.57
C ASN A 72 7.69 -5.94 8.24
N VAL A 73 6.50 -6.55 8.31
CA VAL A 73 5.69 -6.86 7.15
C VAL A 73 4.27 -6.36 7.37
N LYS A 74 3.79 -5.54 6.43
CA LYS A 74 2.38 -5.24 6.25
C LYS A 74 1.88 -5.96 5.01
N GLY A 75 0.73 -6.60 5.10
CA GLY A 75 0.16 -7.29 3.95
C GLY A 75 -1.36 -7.36 3.97
N MET A 76 -1.89 -7.77 2.83
CA MET A 76 -3.31 -7.87 2.55
C MET A 76 -3.61 -9.24 1.94
N ILE A 77 -4.64 -9.91 2.47
CA ILE A 77 -5.20 -11.14 1.90
C ILE A 77 -6.58 -10.80 1.35
N VAL A 78 -6.82 -11.19 0.10
CA VAL A 78 -8.14 -11.09 -0.55
C VAL A 78 -8.69 -12.49 -0.74
N THR A 79 -9.90 -12.74 -0.25
CA THR A 79 -10.54 -14.05 -0.36
C THR A 79 -12.06 -13.95 -0.29
N ASN A 80 -12.75 -14.99 -0.76
CA ASN A 80 -14.18 -15.19 -0.52
C ASN A 80 -14.44 -16.15 0.66
N GLY A 81 -13.39 -16.81 1.18
CA GLY A 81 -13.46 -17.68 2.34
C GLY A 81 -13.60 -16.91 3.65
N ASN A 82 -14.12 -17.57 4.69
CA ASN A 82 -14.29 -16.98 6.02
C ASN A 82 -13.55 -17.82 7.08
N PHE A 83 -12.88 -17.16 8.01
CA PHE A 83 -12.15 -17.77 9.12
C PHE A 83 -11.99 -16.79 10.28
N LYS A 84 -11.55 -17.26 11.45
CA LYS A 84 -11.34 -16.40 12.63
C LYS A 84 -9.93 -15.82 12.64
N GLU A 85 -9.79 -14.53 12.94
CA GLU A 85 -8.49 -13.84 13.00
C GLU A 85 -7.50 -14.56 13.94
N LEU A 86 -8.00 -15.04 15.09
CA LEU A 86 -7.22 -15.81 16.06
C LEU A 86 -6.63 -17.10 15.48
N GLU A 87 -7.35 -17.79 14.59
CA GLU A 87 -6.87 -19.01 13.94
C GLU A 87 -5.69 -18.70 13.03
N LEU A 88 -5.75 -17.60 12.27
CA LEU A 88 -4.63 -17.16 11.44
C LEU A 88 -3.45 -16.70 12.28
N ALA A 89 -3.66 -15.91 13.33
CA ALA A 89 -2.59 -15.48 14.23
C ALA A 89 -1.86 -16.69 14.82
N ASN A 90 -2.61 -17.68 15.31
CA ASN A 90 -2.04 -18.92 15.86
C ASN A 90 -1.33 -19.75 14.78
N ALA A 91 -1.89 -19.84 13.56
CA ALA A 91 -1.25 -20.58 12.47
C ALA A 91 0.08 -19.93 12.05
N ILE A 92 0.14 -18.60 11.97
CA ILE A 92 1.36 -17.85 11.69
C ILE A 92 2.38 -18.08 12.79
N LYS A 93 2.00 -17.91 14.07
CA LYS A 93 2.88 -18.14 15.22
C LYS A 93 3.48 -19.54 15.22
N ASN A 94 2.64 -20.57 15.11
CA ASN A 94 3.07 -21.96 15.09
C ASN A 94 4.02 -22.29 13.92
N ASN A 95 3.84 -21.63 12.76
CA ASN A 95 4.73 -21.82 11.62
C ASN A 95 6.04 -21.04 11.77
N VAL A 96 6.04 -19.89 12.45
CA VAL A 96 7.25 -19.08 12.70
C VAL A 96 8.10 -19.65 13.83
N ASP A 97 7.52 -20.29 14.85
CA ASP A 97 8.23 -20.76 16.04
C ASP A 97 9.42 -21.71 15.73
N ASN A 98 9.35 -22.46 14.63
CA ASN A 98 10.45 -23.33 14.18
C ASN A 98 11.61 -22.59 13.49
N HIS A 99 11.40 -21.33 13.13
CA HIS A 99 12.28 -20.56 12.25
C HIS A 99 12.68 -19.20 12.82
N GLY A 100 12.04 -18.74 13.89
CA GLY A 100 12.19 -17.40 14.39
C GLY A 100 11.28 -17.11 15.59
N PHE A 101 10.99 -15.84 15.79
CA PHE A 101 10.10 -15.36 16.85
C PHE A 101 9.23 -14.22 16.31
N ILE A 102 7.97 -14.18 16.73
CA ILE A 102 7.05 -13.06 16.43
C ILE A 102 7.05 -12.10 17.61
N GLY A 103 7.40 -10.85 17.36
CA GLY A 103 7.27 -9.77 18.34
C GLY A 103 5.82 -9.33 18.48
N GLU A 104 5.26 -8.78 17.41
CA GLU A 104 3.89 -8.30 17.36
C GLU A 104 3.17 -8.88 16.14
N ILE A 105 1.88 -9.21 16.31
CA ILE A 105 0.96 -9.52 15.23
C ILE A 105 -0.36 -8.77 15.45
N LYS A 106 -0.74 -7.95 14.48
CA LYS A 106 -2.06 -7.32 14.40
C LYS A 106 -2.75 -7.80 13.15
N ILE A 107 -4.02 -8.16 13.25
CA ILE A 107 -4.85 -8.60 12.13
C ILE A 107 -6.14 -7.78 12.16
N PHE A 108 -6.54 -7.29 11.00
CA PHE A 108 -7.78 -6.55 10.81
C PHE A 108 -8.55 -7.19 9.67
N LYS A 109 -9.80 -7.55 9.93
CA LYS A 109 -10.67 -8.19 8.94
C LYS A 109 -11.92 -7.36 8.70
N PHE A 110 -12.25 -7.16 7.43
CA PHE A 110 -13.54 -6.59 7.04
C PHE A 110 -13.97 -7.08 5.66
N ARG A 111 -15.26 -6.92 5.35
CA ARG A 111 -15.80 -7.23 4.02
C ARG A 111 -16.07 -5.93 3.29
N LEU A 112 -15.52 -5.79 2.08
CA LEU A 112 -15.75 -4.67 1.18
C LEU A 112 -15.93 -5.19 -0.24
N CYS A 113 -16.75 -4.53 -1.06
CA CYS A 113 -16.83 -4.80 -2.50
C CYS A 113 -17.12 -6.28 -2.86
N GLY A 114 -17.83 -7.00 -2.00
CA GLY A 114 -18.14 -8.43 -2.17
C GLY A 114 -17.03 -9.41 -1.74
N SER A 115 -15.84 -8.92 -1.36
CA SER A 115 -14.70 -9.74 -0.94
C SER A 115 -14.35 -9.55 0.54
N LEU A 116 -13.75 -10.56 1.14
CA LEU A 116 -13.16 -10.46 2.47
C LEU A 116 -11.71 -10.00 2.35
N PHE A 117 -11.39 -8.89 3.01
CA PHE A 117 -10.05 -8.36 3.11
C PHE A 117 -9.51 -8.57 4.50
N ILE A 118 -8.24 -8.95 4.57
CA ILE A 118 -7.55 -9.21 5.83
C ILE A 118 -6.20 -8.56 5.77
N PHE A 119 -6.05 -7.51 6.55
CA PHE A 119 -4.81 -6.78 6.71
C PHE A 119 -4.07 -7.33 7.91
N PHE A 120 -2.76 -7.40 7.80
CA PHE A 120 -1.92 -7.79 8.91
C PHE A 120 -0.68 -6.91 9.00
N TYR A 121 -0.21 -6.75 10.22
CA TYR A 121 1.08 -6.20 10.57
C TYR A 121 1.80 -7.25 11.41
N ILE A 122 3.02 -7.61 11.01
CA ILE A 122 3.83 -8.61 11.71
C ILE A 122 5.26 -8.09 11.86
N ASP A 123 5.72 -8.06 13.10
CA ASP A 123 7.13 -7.95 13.44
C ASP A 123 7.68 -9.33 13.75
N LEU A 124 8.73 -9.74 13.06
CA LEU A 124 9.37 -11.03 13.34
C LEU A 124 10.88 -10.98 13.22
N ILE A 125 11.54 -11.81 14.03
CA ILE A 125 12.98 -12.06 13.94
C ILE A 125 13.17 -13.44 13.32
N VAL A 126 13.78 -13.49 12.14
CA VAL A 126 14.06 -14.76 11.45
C VAL A 126 15.44 -15.29 11.83
N LYS A 127 15.49 -16.49 12.40
CA LYS A 127 16.75 -17.15 12.80
C LYS A 127 17.24 -18.14 11.75
N ASN A 128 16.32 -18.95 11.22
CA ASN A 128 16.63 -20.06 10.31
C ASN A 128 15.90 -19.89 8.98
N ILE A 129 16.63 -19.45 7.95
CA ILE A 129 16.09 -19.30 6.59
C ILE A 129 16.34 -20.63 5.84
N THR A 130 15.27 -21.24 5.34
CA THR A 130 15.37 -22.33 4.36
C THR A 130 15.27 -21.76 2.95
N GLU A 131 15.85 -22.45 1.96
CA GLU A 131 15.68 -22.03 0.56
C GLU A 131 14.20 -21.90 0.19
N ALA A 132 13.84 -20.71 -0.29
CA ALA A 132 12.52 -20.36 -0.75
C ALA A 132 12.64 -19.96 -2.22
N LYS A 133 11.90 -20.64 -3.08
CA LYS A 133 11.75 -20.29 -4.51
C LYS A 133 10.40 -19.62 -4.71
N GLY A 134 10.30 -18.81 -5.76
CA GLY A 134 9.06 -18.17 -6.18
C GLY A 134 9.23 -16.66 -6.38
N HIS A 135 8.11 -15.96 -6.33
CA HIS A 135 8.05 -14.52 -6.44
C HIS A 135 7.01 -13.96 -5.48
N VAL A 136 7.19 -12.70 -5.11
CA VAL A 136 6.32 -11.98 -4.19
C VAL A 136 5.86 -10.69 -4.84
N LYS A 137 4.55 -10.41 -4.76
CA LYS A 137 3.96 -9.14 -5.14
C LYS A 137 4.15 -8.15 -3.99
N VAL A 138 4.94 -7.10 -4.21
CA VAL A 138 5.15 -6.01 -3.26
C VAL A 138 4.57 -4.72 -3.84
N LEU A 139 3.80 -3.97 -3.07
CA LEU A 139 3.15 -2.74 -3.54
C LEU A 139 4.20 -1.76 -4.09
N PHE A 140 3.97 -1.32 -5.32
CA PHE A 140 4.66 -0.16 -5.88
C PHE A 140 3.88 1.08 -5.45
N PRO A 141 4.43 1.89 -4.51
CA PRO A 141 3.67 3.00 -3.96
C PRO A 141 3.43 4.07 -5.03
N PRO A 142 2.23 4.68 -5.05
CA PRO A 142 1.99 5.87 -5.86
C PRO A 142 2.97 7.00 -5.52
N TYR A 143 3.25 7.87 -6.49
CA TYR A 143 4.12 9.02 -6.26
C TYR A 143 3.61 9.90 -5.11
N GLY A 144 4.48 10.15 -4.14
CA GLY A 144 4.14 10.92 -2.94
C GLY A 144 3.59 10.09 -1.77
N VAL A 145 3.44 8.77 -1.92
CA VAL A 145 3.00 7.87 -0.83
C VAL A 145 4.20 7.27 -0.11
N ASN A 146 4.21 7.36 1.22
CA ASN A 146 5.16 6.65 2.09
C ASN A 146 4.51 5.37 2.65
N LEU A 147 5.06 4.20 2.32
CA LEU A 147 4.54 2.90 2.78
C LEU A 147 4.59 2.71 4.31
N TYR A 148 5.50 3.40 5.01
CA TYR A 148 5.58 3.32 6.48
C TYR A 148 4.37 3.93 7.17
N SER A 149 3.76 4.97 6.59
CA SER A 149 2.58 5.64 7.15
C SER A 149 1.27 4.90 6.88
N VAL A 150 1.30 3.83 6.09
CA VAL A 150 0.12 3.01 5.82
C VAL A 150 -0.27 2.22 7.08
N PRO A 151 -1.55 2.17 7.49
CA PRO A 151 -2.68 2.76 6.79
C PRO A 151 -2.86 4.26 7.05
N TYR A 152 -3.22 4.99 6.00
CA TYR A 152 -3.52 6.41 6.03
C TYR A 152 -4.99 6.66 6.34
N THR A 153 -5.31 7.85 6.85
CA THR A 153 -6.63 8.47 6.59
C THR A 153 -6.65 9.00 5.16
N PHE A 154 -7.80 9.05 4.49
CA PHE A 154 -7.88 9.58 3.13
C PHE A 154 -7.36 11.03 3.03
N GLN A 155 -7.65 11.86 4.04
CA GLN A 155 -7.09 13.21 4.16
C GLN A 155 -5.56 13.20 4.21
N SER A 156 -4.96 12.37 5.08
CA SER A 156 -3.50 12.31 5.18
C SER A 156 -2.83 11.77 3.92
N LEU A 157 -3.45 10.81 3.22
CA LEU A 157 -2.96 10.30 1.94
C LEU A 157 -2.90 11.40 0.89
N LEU A 158 -4.02 12.12 0.69
CA LEU A 158 -4.10 13.20 -0.28
C LEU A 158 -3.12 14.35 0.06
N LYS A 159 -2.98 14.67 1.35
CA LYS A 159 -2.03 15.68 1.80
C LYS A 159 -0.59 15.28 1.44
N ASP A 160 -0.18 14.06 1.78
CA ASP A 160 1.17 13.56 1.47
C ASP A 160 1.45 13.56 -0.04
N VAL A 161 0.47 13.14 -0.86
CA VAL A 161 0.58 13.18 -2.32
C VAL A 161 0.77 14.61 -2.82
N ILE A 162 0.01 15.58 -2.33
CA ILE A 162 0.13 16.98 -2.74
C ILE A 162 1.47 17.57 -2.31
N GLU A 163 1.80 17.46 -1.02
CA GLU A 163 2.99 18.10 -0.45
C GLU A 163 4.28 17.55 -1.05
N LYS A 164 4.37 16.22 -1.26
CA LYS A 164 5.58 15.61 -1.83
C LYS A 164 5.75 15.88 -3.33
N ASN A 165 4.66 15.97 -4.10
CA ASN A 165 4.76 16.23 -5.54
C ASN A 165 4.96 17.73 -5.86
N LEU A 166 4.47 18.63 -5.01
CA LEU A 166 4.64 20.08 -5.23
C LEU A 166 5.81 20.67 -4.43
N GLY A 167 6.33 19.98 -3.42
CA GLY A 167 7.34 20.52 -2.51
C GLY A 167 6.82 21.68 -1.64
N LEU A 168 5.51 21.71 -1.36
CA LEU A 168 4.84 22.76 -0.62
C LEU A 168 4.21 22.21 0.65
N ASN A 169 4.00 23.07 1.65
CA ASN A 169 3.20 22.74 2.83
C ASN A 169 1.75 23.19 2.59
N CYS A 170 0.82 22.25 2.68
CA CYS A 170 -0.57 22.44 2.31
C CYS A 170 -1.51 22.05 3.46
N ASN A 171 -2.55 22.86 3.65
CA ASN A 171 -3.67 22.53 4.53
C ASN A 171 -4.87 22.14 3.67
N LEU A 172 -5.40 20.93 3.87
CA LEU A 172 -6.61 20.48 3.19
C LEU A 172 -7.82 21.13 3.88
N ARG A 173 -8.57 21.93 3.12
CA ARG A 173 -9.71 22.70 3.62
C ARG A 173 -11.00 21.91 3.54
N ASP A 174 -11.20 21.21 2.42
CA ASP A 174 -12.43 20.50 2.13
C ASP A 174 -12.15 19.27 1.26
N ILE A 175 -12.78 18.15 1.60
CA ILE A 175 -12.69 16.87 0.88
C ILE A 175 -14.10 16.34 0.71
N GLU A 176 -14.59 16.39 -0.51
CA GLU A 176 -15.91 15.89 -0.86
C GLU A 176 -15.77 14.68 -1.78
N VAL A 177 -16.19 13.53 -1.26
CA VAL A 177 -16.28 12.28 -2.02
C VAL A 177 -17.74 12.01 -2.33
N GLY A 178 -18.26 12.62 -3.41
CA GLY A 178 -19.69 12.74 -3.68
C GLY A 178 -20.49 11.43 -3.58
N ASP A 179 -20.51 10.64 -4.65
CA ASP A 179 -21.18 9.32 -4.71
C ASP A 179 -20.23 8.14 -4.41
N GLY A 180 -19.04 8.44 -3.89
CA GLY A 180 -17.94 7.46 -3.76
C GLY A 180 -17.03 7.39 -4.98
N THR A 181 -17.42 7.93 -6.14
CA THR A 181 -16.64 7.82 -7.39
C THR A 181 -15.99 9.12 -7.85
N ARG A 182 -16.36 10.24 -7.23
CA ARG A 182 -15.83 11.58 -7.53
C ARG A 182 -15.13 12.15 -6.31
N LEU A 183 -13.97 12.77 -6.52
CA LEU A 183 -13.26 13.55 -5.50
C LEU A 183 -13.25 15.01 -5.92
N LYS A 184 -13.67 15.89 -5.01
CA LYS A 184 -13.39 17.31 -5.05
C LYS A 184 -12.61 17.68 -3.80
N LEU A 185 -11.49 18.35 -3.99
CA LEU A 185 -10.56 18.69 -2.92
C LEU A 185 -10.16 20.15 -3.05
N LEU A 186 -10.20 20.87 -1.94
CA LEU A 186 -9.66 22.23 -1.81
C LEU A 186 -8.50 22.21 -0.81
N ALA A 187 -7.36 22.75 -1.23
CA ALA A 187 -6.17 22.86 -0.40
C ALA A 187 -5.56 24.25 -0.48
N GLU A 188 -5.10 24.77 0.65
CA GLU A 188 -4.33 26.01 0.71
C GLU A 188 -2.86 25.68 0.95
N CYS A 189 -1.99 26.10 0.03
CA CYS A 189 -0.56 25.81 0.10
C CYS A 189 0.25 27.09 0.30
N LYS A 190 1.23 27.01 1.20
CA LYS A 190 2.23 28.07 1.41
C LYS A 190 3.29 27.99 0.32
N VAL A 191 3.53 29.11 -0.34
CA VAL A 191 4.43 29.24 -1.48
C VAL A 191 5.56 30.19 -1.10
N ASN A 192 6.77 29.66 -0.95
CA ASN A 192 7.96 30.45 -0.65
C ASN A 192 8.67 30.91 -1.94
N GLN A 193 8.57 30.10 -2.99
CA GLN A 193 9.03 30.35 -4.35
C GLN A 193 7.89 29.92 -5.29
N GLY A 194 7.71 30.61 -6.42
CA GLY A 194 6.57 30.36 -7.32
C GLY A 194 6.38 28.87 -7.66
N LEU A 195 5.13 28.45 -7.88
CA LEU A 195 4.83 27.09 -8.30
C LEU A 195 5.21 26.93 -9.78
N GLU A 196 6.19 26.08 -10.08
CA GLU A 196 6.66 25.87 -11.46
C GLU A 196 5.66 25.08 -12.31
N SER A 197 5.08 24.00 -11.76
CA SER A 197 4.13 23.14 -12.47
C SER A 197 3.28 22.29 -11.54
N VAL A 198 2.06 21.97 -11.97
CA VAL A 198 1.15 21.00 -11.32
C VAL A 198 1.22 19.60 -11.96
N GLU A 199 1.97 19.44 -13.06
CA GLU A 199 2.04 18.18 -13.80
C GLU A 199 2.53 16.98 -12.98
N PRO A 200 3.51 17.10 -12.07
CA PRO A 200 3.90 15.99 -11.21
C PRO A 200 2.75 15.49 -10.33
N LEU A 201 1.99 16.42 -9.74
CA LEU A 201 0.82 16.10 -8.93
C LEU A 201 -0.28 15.45 -9.77
N LYS A 202 -0.51 15.97 -10.97
CA LYS A 202 -1.50 15.40 -11.90
C LYS A 202 -1.19 13.93 -12.22
N LYS A 203 0.07 13.63 -12.58
CA LYS A 203 0.56 12.26 -12.82
C LYS A 203 0.43 11.37 -11.59
N ALA A 204 0.73 11.89 -10.40
CA ALA A 204 0.55 11.12 -9.16
C ALA A 204 -0.92 10.73 -8.92
N LEU A 205 -1.85 11.65 -9.21
CA LEU A 205 -3.29 11.43 -9.02
C LEU A 205 -3.93 10.51 -10.08
N GLU A 206 -3.31 10.33 -11.24
CA GLU A 206 -3.74 9.35 -12.26
C GLU A 206 -3.71 7.90 -11.74
N TYR A 207 -2.86 7.61 -10.75
CA TYR A 207 -2.89 6.32 -10.06
C TYR A 207 -4.28 6.03 -9.46
N PHE A 208 -4.92 7.06 -8.91
CA PHE A 208 -6.23 6.95 -8.26
C PHE A 208 -7.40 7.25 -9.19
N SER A 209 -7.16 7.49 -10.48
CA SER A 209 -8.19 7.93 -11.40
C SER A 209 -8.21 7.13 -12.71
N LEU A 210 -9.40 6.87 -13.24
CA LEU A 210 -9.61 6.34 -14.60
C LEU A 210 -9.61 7.44 -15.66
N SER A 211 -9.74 8.70 -15.24
CA SER A 211 -9.74 9.88 -16.11
C SER A 211 -8.68 10.90 -15.67
N GLU A 212 -8.23 11.74 -16.59
CA GLU A 212 -7.22 12.76 -16.26
C GLU A 212 -7.72 13.71 -15.15
N PRO A 213 -7.00 13.85 -14.01
CA PRO A 213 -7.38 14.77 -12.94
C PRO A 213 -7.35 16.23 -13.39
N LYS A 214 -8.35 17.01 -12.98
CA LYS A 214 -8.38 18.46 -13.22
C LYS A 214 -7.82 19.18 -12.00
N ILE A 215 -6.82 20.02 -12.22
CA ILE A 215 -6.19 20.83 -11.17
C ILE A 215 -6.28 22.29 -11.59
N SER A 216 -6.87 23.12 -10.74
CA SER A 216 -6.92 24.58 -10.91
C SER A 216 -6.17 25.24 -9.75
N THR A 217 -5.45 26.32 -10.04
CA THR A 217 -4.65 27.03 -9.05
C THR A 217 -5.02 28.50 -9.01
N ASN A 218 -5.47 29.00 -7.86
CA ASN A 218 -5.80 30.40 -7.65
C ASN A 218 -4.80 31.03 -6.69
N ARG A 219 -4.26 32.21 -7.03
CA ARG A 219 -3.37 32.92 -6.11
C ARG A 219 -4.20 33.69 -5.08
N VAL A 220 -4.09 33.30 -3.81
CA VAL A 220 -4.80 33.93 -2.70
C VAL A 220 -3.99 35.11 -2.13
N SER A 221 -2.66 34.95 -2.05
CA SER A 221 -1.76 36.03 -1.64
C SER A 221 -0.37 35.88 -2.26
N ALA A 222 0.54 36.80 -1.93
CA ALA A 222 1.93 36.71 -2.39
C ALA A 222 2.60 35.38 -2.00
N LYS A 223 2.23 34.80 -0.86
CA LYS A 223 2.82 33.59 -0.25
C LYS A 223 1.85 32.41 -0.17
N GLN A 224 0.68 32.48 -0.79
CA GLN A 224 -0.33 31.43 -0.70
C GLN A 224 -1.06 31.23 -2.02
N ILE A 225 -1.30 29.96 -2.34
CA ILE A 225 -2.16 29.52 -3.43
C ILE A 225 -3.25 28.61 -2.88
N GLU A 226 -4.38 28.64 -3.54
CA GLU A 226 -5.45 27.66 -3.39
C GLU A 226 -5.37 26.69 -4.56
N LEU A 227 -5.37 25.41 -4.25
CA LEU A 227 -5.44 24.30 -5.19
C LEU A 227 -6.84 23.71 -5.13
N GLN A 228 -7.47 23.63 -6.30
CA GLN A 228 -8.72 22.91 -6.48
C GLN A 228 -8.45 21.69 -7.35
N ILE A 229 -8.67 20.51 -6.79
CA ILE A 229 -8.45 19.23 -7.46
C ILE A 229 -9.80 18.55 -7.65
N PHE A 230 -10.01 18.02 -8.85
CA PHE A 230 -11.23 17.31 -9.20
C PHE A 230 -10.91 16.04 -9.98
N VAL A 231 -11.44 14.91 -9.49
CA VAL A 231 -11.35 13.58 -10.09
C VAL A 231 -12.75 13.05 -10.33
N ASN A 232 -13.07 12.70 -11.58
CA ASN A 232 -14.41 12.26 -11.98
C ASN A 232 -14.67 10.77 -11.80
N GLN A 233 -13.62 9.94 -11.81
CA GLN A 233 -13.72 8.49 -11.82
C GLN A 233 -12.61 7.90 -10.96
N LEU A 234 -12.82 7.89 -9.65
CA LEU A 234 -11.89 7.33 -8.68
C LEU A 234 -11.77 5.81 -8.85
N LYS A 235 -10.54 5.31 -8.88
CA LYS A 235 -10.21 3.90 -8.72
C LYS A 235 -10.28 3.54 -7.23
N THR A 236 -11.48 3.46 -6.67
CA THR A 236 -11.66 3.29 -5.21
C THR A 236 -11.00 2.03 -4.66
N LYS A 237 -10.98 0.93 -5.42
CA LYS A 237 -10.30 -0.31 -5.04
C LYS A 237 -8.77 -0.14 -4.87
N ALA A 238 -8.14 0.76 -5.61
CA ALA A 238 -6.71 1.05 -5.48
C ALA A 238 -6.37 1.81 -4.19
N LEU A 239 -7.37 2.37 -3.49
CA LEU A 239 -7.20 2.99 -2.18
C LEU A 239 -7.21 1.97 -1.04
N ILE A 240 -7.86 0.81 -1.23
CA ILE A 240 -8.01 -0.23 -0.20
C ILE A 240 -6.67 -0.59 0.48
N PRO A 241 -5.58 -0.90 -0.23
CA PRO A 241 -4.31 -1.23 0.42
C PRO A 241 -3.59 -0.05 1.07
N LEU A 242 -4.11 1.18 0.97
CA LEU A 242 -3.49 2.38 1.54
C LEU A 242 -4.24 2.94 2.75
N ILE A 243 -5.57 2.76 2.83
CA ILE A 243 -6.44 3.43 3.83
C ILE A 243 -7.43 2.48 4.50
N TRP A 244 -7.11 1.19 4.61
CA TRP A 244 -8.07 0.15 4.98
C TRP A 244 -8.78 0.36 6.33
N ASP A 245 -8.14 1.01 7.28
CA ASP A 245 -8.70 1.30 8.61
C ASP A 245 -9.69 2.47 8.60
N HIS A 246 -9.63 3.34 7.59
CA HIS A 246 -10.51 4.50 7.42
C HIS A 246 -11.44 4.39 6.21
N PHE A 247 -11.32 3.36 5.37
CA PHE A 247 -12.06 3.23 4.10
C PHE A 247 -13.58 3.42 4.24
N ILE A 248 -14.20 2.79 5.25
CA ILE A 248 -15.64 2.91 5.51
C ILE A 248 -15.99 4.29 6.08
N ILE A 249 -15.13 4.82 6.95
CA ILE A 249 -15.32 6.11 7.63
C ILE A 249 -15.28 7.25 6.61
N ASP A 250 -14.37 7.15 5.64
CA ASP A 250 -14.18 8.14 4.57
C ASP A 250 -15.25 8.05 3.47
N SER A 251 -16.34 7.31 3.70
CA SER A 251 -17.51 7.17 2.81
C SER A 251 -17.18 6.69 1.39
N LEU A 252 -16.04 6.04 1.21
CA LEU A 252 -15.65 5.44 -0.07
C LEU A 252 -16.50 4.20 -0.35
N ARG A 253 -16.89 4.04 -1.61
CA ARG A 253 -17.75 2.95 -2.05
C ARG A 253 -17.15 2.22 -3.24
N CYS A 254 -17.43 0.93 -3.24
CA CYS A 254 -17.59 0.15 -4.45
C CYS A 254 -19.09 0.15 -4.78
#